data_AF-A0A2V7IL29-F1
#
_entry.id   AF-A0A2V7IL29-F1
#
_cell.length_a   1.000
_cell.length_b   1.000
_cell.length_c   1.000
_cell.angle_alpha   90.00
_cell.angle_beta   90.00
_cell.angle_gamma   90.00
#
_symmetry.space_group_name_H-M   'P 1'
#
loop_
_entity.id
_entity.type
_entity.pdbx_description
1 polymer ?
#
loop_
_entity_poly.entity_id
_entity_poly.type
_entity_poly.pdbx_seq_one_letter_code
_entity_poly.pdbx_strand_id
1 'polypeptide(L)'
;MVWAENFEEGSVAAVTSRYQDYKNAGGMALVTDKSSASCGAASMKFTADGGNAATQATDLYKRLDTGQDELYVRWYAKYQAGVPWHHTGVWFGGYNPPSDWPSPQAGIRPLGNDRVSFSIEPVWGSGGPNPVFDFYNYWMKMHTCSGCGGSYWGNALISRTAFTAADNTWACVEVHARLNSASPIPRGTGTGCRTTSARLAPTARSAITRLLHQVRQTSSFGPRQT
;
A
#
# COMPACT_ATOMS: atom_id res chain seq x y z
N MET A 1 -8.99 9.97 14.29
CA MET A 1 -8.21 8.75 14.03
C MET A 1 -9.16 7.70 13.51
N VAL A 2 -8.93 7.17 12.31
CA VAL A 2 -9.87 6.20 11.67
C VAL A 2 -9.53 4.74 12.01
N TRP A 3 -8.27 4.46 12.34
CA TRP A 3 -7.77 3.17 12.78
C TRP A 3 -6.38 3.33 13.40
N ALA A 4 -6.00 2.41 14.29
CA ALA A 4 -4.66 2.32 14.84
C ALA A 4 -4.32 0.88 15.18
N GLU A 5 -3.05 0.53 14.99
CA GLU A 5 -2.44 -0.70 15.49
C GLU A 5 -1.29 -0.34 16.42
N ASN A 6 -1.25 -0.99 17.58
CA ASN A 6 -0.21 -0.83 18.58
C ASN A 6 0.48 -2.16 18.92
N PHE A 7 -0.03 -3.30 18.45
CA PHE A 7 0.54 -4.65 18.65
C PHE A 7 0.57 -5.09 20.12
N GLU A 8 -0.40 -4.65 20.92
CA GLU A 8 -0.45 -4.88 22.37
C GLU A 8 -1.41 -6.00 22.80
N GLU A 9 -1.95 -6.77 21.85
CA GLU A 9 -2.94 -7.82 22.11
C GLU A 9 -2.36 -9.07 22.81
N GLY A 10 -1.05 -9.07 23.11
CA GLY A 10 -0.37 -10.13 23.86
C GLY A 10 -0.06 -11.40 23.07
N SER A 11 -0.61 -11.58 21.86
CA SER A 11 -0.26 -12.68 20.96
C SER A 11 -0.49 -12.33 19.49
N VAL A 12 0.25 -12.99 18.59
CA VAL A 12 0.05 -12.87 17.12
C VAL A 12 -1.38 -13.20 16.73
N ALA A 13 -1.96 -14.28 17.27
CA ALA A 13 -3.33 -14.69 16.94
C ALA A 13 -4.36 -13.61 17.30
N ALA A 14 -4.19 -12.95 18.46
CA ALA A 14 -5.06 -11.87 18.88
C ALA A 14 -4.89 -10.62 18.01
N VAL A 15 -3.65 -10.26 17.63
CA VAL A 15 -3.40 -9.20 16.63
C VAL A 15 -4.11 -9.52 15.32
N THR A 16 -3.85 -10.69 14.74
CA THR A 16 -4.38 -11.08 13.41
C THR A 16 -5.91 -11.13 13.39
N SER A 17 -6.56 -11.41 14.53
CA SER A 17 -8.04 -11.39 14.64
C SER A 17 -8.67 -10.02 14.38
N ARG A 18 -7.89 -8.93 14.47
CA ARG A 18 -8.33 -7.55 14.20
C ARG A 18 -8.27 -7.19 12.70
N TYR A 19 -7.68 -8.05 11.88
CA TYR A 19 -7.48 -7.86 10.45
C TYR A 19 -8.44 -8.77 9.67
N GLN A 20 -8.81 -8.33 8.46
CA GLN A 20 -9.71 -9.10 7.59
C GLN A 20 -8.97 -10.25 6.90
N ASP A 21 -7.69 -10.06 6.59
CA ASP A 21 -6.82 -11.09 6.05
C ASP A 21 -5.39 -10.91 6.57
N TYR A 22 -4.60 -11.98 6.51
CA TYR A 22 -3.19 -11.97 6.85
C TYR A 22 -2.46 -13.14 6.18
N LYS A 23 -1.17 -12.96 5.90
CA LYS A 23 -0.33 -14.02 5.32
C LYS A 23 0.86 -14.35 6.20
N ASN A 24 1.21 -15.63 6.18
CA ASN A 24 2.39 -16.17 6.84
C ASN A 24 2.46 -15.84 8.34
N ALA A 25 1.43 -16.19 9.13
CA ALA A 25 1.44 -15.95 10.58
C ALA A 25 2.67 -16.56 11.30
N GLY A 26 3.25 -17.65 10.76
CA GLY A 26 4.51 -18.22 11.28
C GLY A 26 5.73 -17.31 11.13
N GLY A 27 5.68 -16.35 10.20
CA GLY A 27 6.67 -15.29 10.05
C GLY A 27 6.44 -14.06 10.94
N MET A 28 5.40 -14.06 11.77
CA MET A 28 5.07 -12.96 12.67
C MET A 28 5.52 -13.26 14.10
N ALA A 29 6.05 -12.25 14.79
CA ALA A 29 6.36 -12.34 16.20
C ALA A 29 6.20 -10.98 16.88
N LEU A 30 5.57 -10.96 18.06
CA LEU A 30 5.63 -9.81 18.95
C LEU A 30 7.01 -9.77 19.62
N VAL A 31 7.69 -8.64 19.49
CA VAL A 31 9.04 -8.43 20.03
C VAL A 31 9.11 -7.15 20.86
N THR A 32 10.04 -7.10 21.80
CA THR A 32 10.24 -5.94 22.69
C THR A 32 11.06 -4.82 22.04
N ASP A 33 11.76 -5.10 20.93
CA ASP A 33 12.38 -4.07 20.11
C ASP A 33 11.29 -3.21 19.48
N LYS A 34 11.30 -1.92 19.78
CA LYS A 34 10.28 -0.95 19.38
C LYS A 34 10.89 0.44 19.27
N SER A 35 10.23 1.32 18.54
CA SER A 35 10.62 2.73 18.49
C SER A 35 10.58 3.33 19.90
N SER A 36 11.57 4.17 20.23
CA SER A 36 11.59 4.93 21.48
C SER A 36 10.42 5.93 21.59
N ALA A 37 9.81 6.28 20.45
CA ALA A 37 8.60 7.10 20.40
C ALA A 37 7.31 6.32 20.76
N SER A 38 7.38 4.99 20.87
CA SER A 38 6.22 4.17 21.28
C SER A 38 6.14 4.04 22.80
N CYS A 39 4.95 4.31 23.35
CA CYS A 39 4.62 4.01 24.75
C CYS A 39 4.21 2.54 24.98
N GLY A 40 4.01 1.75 23.92
CA GLY A 40 3.66 0.34 23.99
C GLY A 40 4.81 -0.54 24.50
N ALA A 41 4.51 -1.82 24.75
CA ALA A 41 5.47 -2.83 25.17
C ALA A 41 6.05 -3.63 23.99
N ALA A 42 5.38 -3.65 22.84
CA ALA A 42 5.76 -4.50 21.73
C ALA A 42 5.78 -3.77 20.37
N SER A 43 6.41 -4.44 19.40
CA SER A 43 6.19 -4.22 17.98
C SER A 43 6.01 -5.57 17.28
N MET A 44 5.46 -5.56 16.06
CA MET A 44 5.39 -6.76 15.24
C MET A 44 6.63 -6.87 14.35
N LYS A 45 7.36 -7.98 14.51
CA LYS A 45 8.38 -8.42 13.56
C LYS A 45 7.73 -9.23 12.45
N PHE A 46 7.99 -8.84 11.20
CA PHE A 46 7.62 -9.58 10.00
C PHE A 46 8.86 -10.25 9.39
N THR A 47 8.78 -11.55 9.15
CA THR A 47 9.83 -12.35 8.50
C THR A 47 9.23 -13.03 7.28
N ALA A 48 9.79 -12.76 6.11
CA ALA A 48 9.56 -13.53 4.89
C ALA A 48 10.92 -14.11 4.47
N ASP A 49 10.93 -15.29 3.87
CA ASP A 49 12.17 -15.94 3.41
C ASP A 49 12.22 -16.11 1.88
N GLY A 50 11.10 -15.89 1.17
CA GLY A 50 11.06 -16.06 -0.28
C GLY A 50 11.19 -17.51 -0.76
N GLY A 51 11.23 -18.49 0.15
CA GLY A 51 11.50 -19.89 -0.17
C GLY A 51 10.36 -20.59 -0.90
N ASN A 52 9.11 -20.17 -0.68
CA ASN A 52 7.94 -20.69 -1.39
C ASN A 52 6.76 -19.69 -1.38
N ALA A 53 5.67 -20.04 -2.05
CA ALA A 53 4.49 -19.18 -2.19
C ALA A 53 3.80 -18.78 -0.86
N ALA A 54 3.93 -19.60 0.19
CA ALA A 54 3.37 -19.32 1.50
C ALA A 54 4.24 -18.40 2.36
N THR A 55 5.55 -18.33 2.09
CA THR A 55 6.54 -17.55 2.86
C THR A 55 7.20 -16.42 2.08
N GLN A 56 6.78 -16.22 0.82
CA GLN A 56 7.25 -15.11 -0.03
C GLN A 56 6.87 -13.73 0.50
N ALA A 57 5.83 -13.66 1.33
CA ALA A 57 5.45 -12.44 2.01
C ALA A 57 4.77 -12.71 3.36
N THR A 58 4.97 -11.77 4.27
CA THR A 58 4.30 -11.74 5.57
C THR A 58 3.58 -10.41 5.69
N ASP A 59 2.27 -10.46 5.89
CA ASP A 59 1.43 -9.27 5.86
C ASP A 59 0.20 -9.34 6.74
N LEU A 60 -0.33 -8.15 7.03
CA LEU A 60 -1.64 -7.93 7.64
C LEU A 60 -2.46 -7.07 6.67
N TYR A 61 -3.75 -7.37 6.52
CA TYR A 61 -4.67 -6.62 5.67
C TYR A 61 -5.85 -6.09 6.47
N LYS A 62 -5.97 -4.75 6.54
CA LYS A 62 -7.10 -4.08 7.16
C LYS A 62 -7.97 -3.41 6.12
N ARG A 63 -9.25 -3.78 6.07
CA ARG A 63 -10.31 -3.01 5.43
C ARG A 63 -10.94 -2.05 6.44
N LEU A 64 -11.11 -0.78 6.06
CA LEU A 64 -11.95 0.16 6.80
C LEU A 64 -13.32 0.27 6.12
N ASP A 65 -14.39 0.16 6.90
CA ASP A 65 -15.75 0.10 6.34
C ASP A 65 -16.27 1.46 5.87
N THR A 66 -15.68 2.57 6.35
CA THR A 66 -16.04 3.92 5.89
C THR A 66 -14.98 4.46 4.93
N GLY A 67 -15.41 4.77 3.71
CA GLY A 67 -14.54 5.37 2.72
C GLY A 67 -14.09 6.79 3.08
N GLN A 68 -12.83 7.14 2.77
CA GLN A 68 -12.20 8.43 3.11
C GLN A 68 -11.69 9.14 1.86
N ASP A 69 -11.92 10.44 1.68
CA ASP A 69 -11.31 11.17 0.55
C ASP A 69 -9.84 11.54 0.79
N GLU A 70 -9.44 11.56 2.06
CA GLU A 70 -8.15 12.07 2.51
C GLU A 70 -7.70 11.26 3.73
N LEU A 71 -6.42 10.90 3.76
CA LEU A 71 -5.81 10.12 4.83
C LEU A 71 -4.41 10.60 5.14
N TYR A 72 -4.13 10.64 6.44
CA TYR A 72 -2.81 10.81 7.01
C TYR A 72 -2.44 9.48 7.68
N VAL A 73 -1.45 8.79 7.10
CA VAL A 73 -0.99 7.48 7.56
C VAL A 73 0.39 7.65 8.16
N ARG A 74 0.57 7.25 9.41
CA ARG A 74 1.86 7.25 10.11
C ARG A 74 2.14 5.85 10.62
N TRP A 75 3.38 5.39 10.45
CA TRP A 75 3.86 4.16 11.06
C TRP A 75 5.35 4.28 11.41
N TYR A 76 5.81 3.36 12.24
CA TYR A 76 7.23 3.19 12.53
C TYR A 76 7.69 1.88 11.94
N ALA A 77 8.82 1.89 11.24
CA ALA A 77 9.40 0.70 10.65
C ALA A 77 10.90 0.65 10.91
N LYS A 78 11.42 -0.56 11.11
CA LYS A 78 12.84 -0.84 11.23
C LYS A 78 13.20 -1.91 10.23
N TYR A 79 14.25 -1.66 9.45
CA TYR A 79 14.70 -2.55 8.39
C TYR A 79 16.01 -3.20 8.81
N GLN A 80 16.06 -4.54 8.77
CA GLN A 80 17.26 -5.29 9.16
C GLN A 80 18.38 -5.09 8.13
N ALA A 81 19.61 -4.85 8.59
CA ALA A 81 20.78 -4.79 7.72
C ALA A 81 21.01 -6.08 6.92
N GLY A 82 21.53 -5.94 5.70
CA GLY A 82 21.93 -7.07 4.85
C GLY A 82 20.77 -7.87 4.25
N VAL A 83 19.54 -7.38 4.41
CA VAL A 83 18.35 -7.96 3.77
C VAL A 83 18.07 -7.21 2.47
N PRO A 84 17.78 -7.90 1.34
CA PRO A 84 17.49 -7.24 0.07
C PRO A 84 16.07 -6.69 0.04
N TRP A 85 15.81 -5.67 0.85
CA TRP A 85 14.50 -5.03 0.96
C TRP A 85 14.02 -4.50 -0.39
N HIS A 86 12.80 -4.86 -0.73
CA HIS A 86 12.11 -4.41 -1.94
C HIS A 86 10.60 -4.58 -1.71
N HIS A 87 9.76 -3.67 -2.19
CA HIS A 87 8.31 -3.74 -2.01
C HIS A 87 7.89 -4.15 -0.59
N THR A 88 8.45 -3.45 0.39
CA THR A 88 8.34 -3.75 1.82
C THR A 88 7.95 -2.48 2.57
N GLY A 89 6.66 -2.35 2.86
CA GLY A 89 6.13 -1.18 3.53
C GLY A 89 4.63 -1.25 3.69
N VAL A 90 4.04 -0.10 4.02
CA VAL A 90 2.60 0.07 4.11
C VAL A 90 2.06 0.49 2.75
N TRP A 91 1.12 -0.29 2.23
CA TRP A 91 0.29 0.07 1.09
C TRP A 91 -1.07 0.47 1.59
N PHE A 92 -1.60 1.55 1.03
CA PHE A 92 -2.95 1.95 1.28
C PHE A 92 -3.64 2.58 0.08
N GLY A 93 -4.95 2.49 0.03
CA GLY A 93 -5.68 2.79 -1.19
C GLY A 93 -7.13 2.37 -1.05
N GLY A 94 -7.79 2.12 -2.18
CA GLY A 94 -9.09 1.46 -2.11
C GLY A 94 -9.53 0.76 -3.37
N TYR A 95 -10.50 -0.13 -3.17
CA TYR A 95 -11.14 -0.92 -4.21
C TYR A 95 -12.62 -0.55 -4.33
N ASN A 96 -13.14 -0.69 -5.54
CA ASN A 96 -14.56 -0.62 -5.83
C ASN A 96 -14.97 -1.83 -6.70
N PRO A 97 -15.73 -2.80 -6.16
CA PRO A 97 -16.24 -2.85 -4.78
C PRO A 97 -15.14 -3.07 -3.73
N PRO A 98 -15.38 -2.73 -2.44
CA PRO A 98 -14.45 -3.05 -1.36
C PRO A 98 -14.18 -4.55 -1.27
N SER A 99 -12.95 -4.92 -0.90
CA SER A 99 -12.50 -6.31 -0.77
C SER A 99 -12.05 -6.60 0.66
N ASP A 100 -12.34 -7.79 1.17
CA ASP A 100 -11.76 -8.30 2.43
C ASP A 100 -10.37 -8.93 2.24
N TRP A 101 -9.91 -9.01 0.99
CA TRP A 101 -8.64 -9.62 0.59
C TRP A 101 -7.76 -8.62 -0.17
N PRO A 102 -6.44 -8.63 0.02
CA PRO A 102 -5.51 -7.80 -0.74
C PRO A 102 -5.44 -8.24 -2.21
N SER A 103 -5.50 -7.29 -3.14
CA SER A 103 -5.37 -7.53 -4.58
C SER A 103 -4.50 -6.47 -5.26
N PRO A 104 -3.15 -6.58 -5.19
CA PRO A 104 -2.26 -5.52 -5.65
C PRO A 104 -2.32 -5.28 -7.17
N GLN A 105 -2.74 -6.28 -7.97
CA GLN A 105 -2.88 -6.20 -9.43
C GLN A 105 -1.65 -5.56 -10.12
N ALA A 106 -0.46 -6.03 -9.73
CA ALA A 106 0.80 -5.53 -10.25
C ALA A 106 0.88 -5.70 -11.78
N GLY A 107 1.44 -4.70 -12.46
CA GLY A 107 1.56 -4.69 -13.92
C GLY A 107 0.28 -4.25 -14.67
N ILE A 108 -0.85 -4.09 -13.98
CA ILE A 108 -2.14 -3.71 -14.57
C ILE A 108 -2.43 -2.25 -14.23
N ARG A 109 -2.85 -1.44 -15.21
CA ARG A 109 -3.29 -0.06 -14.97
C ARG A 109 -4.68 -0.02 -14.34
N PRO A 110 -4.92 0.75 -13.28
CA PRO A 110 -6.28 1.03 -12.81
C PRO A 110 -7.15 1.69 -13.89
N LEU A 111 -8.44 1.40 -13.91
CA LEU A 111 -9.41 2.00 -14.82
C LEU A 111 -9.91 3.37 -14.33
N GLY A 112 -9.74 3.65 -13.03
CA GLY A 112 -10.14 4.90 -12.39
C GLY A 112 -11.52 4.87 -11.75
N ASN A 113 -12.22 3.75 -11.86
CA ASN A 113 -13.45 3.43 -11.13
C ASN A 113 -13.33 2.13 -10.33
N ASP A 114 -12.20 1.44 -10.38
CA ASP A 114 -11.92 0.14 -9.79
C ASP A 114 -10.98 0.21 -8.58
N ARG A 115 -9.87 0.97 -8.67
CA ARG A 115 -8.90 1.08 -7.58
C ARG A 115 -7.95 2.27 -7.65
N VAL A 116 -7.30 2.53 -6.53
CA VAL A 116 -6.11 3.38 -6.39
C VAL A 116 -5.24 2.80 -5.27
N SER A 117 -3.91 2.90 -5.39
CA SER A 117 -3.01 2.53 -4.29
C SER A 117 -1.83 3.50 -4.16
N PHE A 118 -1.42 3.70 -2.92
CA PHE A 118 -0.35 4.56 -2.47
C PHE A 118 0.57 3.74 -1.56
N SER A 119 1.87 3.93 -1.70
CA SER A 119 2.85 3.39 -0.78
C SER A 119 4.11 4.22 -0.86
N ILE A 120 4.83 4.36 0.26
CA ILE A 120 6.24 4.72 0.25
C ILE A 120 7.02 3.53 0.80
N GLU A 121 7.92 2.99 -0.01
CA GLU A 121 8.58 1.72 0.30
C GLU A 121 9.95 1.63 -0.38
N PRO A 122 10.82 0.71 0.05
CA PRO A 122 12.05 0.42 -0.66
C PRO A 122 11.75 -0.11 -2.07
N VAL A 123 12.16 0.65 -3.09
CA VAL A 123 12.03 0.27 -4.51
C VAL A 123 13.34 0.43 -5.27
N TRP A 124 14.37 1.00 -4.64
CA TRP A 124 15.69 1.21 -5.24
C TRP A 124 16.77 0.55 -4.40
N GLY A 125 17.91 0.24 -5.04
CA GLY A 125 19.12 -0.21 -4.34
C GLY A 125 18.95 -1.54 -3.59
N SER A 126 18.03 -2.41 -4.00
CA SER A 126 17.79 -3.70 -3.34
C SER A 126 19.08 -4.51 -3.17
N GLY A 127 19.33 -4.97 -1.95
CA GLY A 127 20.56 -5.67 -1.57
C GLY A 127 21.73 -4.76 -1.16
N GLY A 128 21.59 -3.44 -1.34
CA GLY A 128 22.49 -2.44 -0.78
C GLY A 128 22.16 -2.09 0.68
N PRO A 129 23.07 -1.40 1.39
CA PRO A 129 22.79 -0.88 2.73
C PRO A 129 21.79 0.26 2.67
N ASN A 130 21.04 0.46 3.75
CA ASN A 130 20.05 1.53 3.93
C ASN A 130 18.97 1.52 2.84
N PRO A 131 17.81 0.90 3.08
CA PRO A 131 16.73 0.82 2.10
C PRO A 131 16.35 2.19 1.55
N VAL A 132 16.29 2.26 0.22
CA VAL A 132 16.06 3.49 -0.52
C VAL A 132 14.61 3.57 -0.95
N PHE A 133 13.90 4.52 -0.38
CA PHE A 133 12.46 4.64 -0.51
C PHE A 133 12.07 5.54 -1.67
N ASP A 134 10.91 5.23 -2.22
CA ASP A 134 10.18 6.10 -3.11
C ASP A 134 8.69 5.82 -2.96
N PHE A 135 7.86 6.67 -3.56
CA PHE A 135 6.49 6.29 -3.80
C PHE A 135 6.42 5.09 -4.75
N TYR A 136 5.40 4.27 -4.60
CA TYR A 136 5.12 3.19 -5.54
C TYR A 136 3.62 3.09 -5.77
N ASN A 137 3.11 4.07 -6.51
CA ASN A 137 1.68 4.37 -6.56
C ASN A 137 1.03 3.87 -7.85
N TYR A 138 -0.24 3.47 -7.77
CA TYR A 138 -1.07 3.07 -8.90
C TYR A 138 -2.32 3.94 -8.99
N TRP A 139 -2.54 4.59 -10.15
CA TRP A 139 -3.74 5.36 -10.44
C TRP A 139 -4.04 5.32 -11.95
N MET A 140 -5.25 5.73 -12.35
CA MET A 140 -5.73 5.58 -13.73
C MET A 140 -4.93 6.30 -14.82
N LYS A 141 -4.15 7.33 -14.44
CA LYS A 141 -3.31 8.12 -15.36
C LYS A 141 -1.81 7.86 -15.17
N MET A 142 -1.44 6.79 -14.47
CA MET A 142 -0.04 6.43 -14.29
C MET A 142 0.64 6.11 -15.62
N HIS A 143 1.94 6.30 -15.67
CA HIS A 143 2.75 6.01 -16.85
C HIS A 143 3.21 4.56 -16.83
N THR A 144 3.25 3.94 -18.02
CA THR A 144 4.03 2.73 -18.23
C THR A 144 5.51 3.09 -18.31
N CYS A 145 6.38 2.17 -17.94
CA CYS A 145 7.82 2.35 -18.13
C CYS A 145 8.25 1.94 -19.54
N SER A 146 9.29 2.62 -20.04
CA SER A 146 9.94 2.25 -21.30
C SER A 146 10.55 0.86 -21.18
N GLY A 147 10.36 0.01 -22.19
CA GLY A 147 10.90 -1.35 -22.21
C GLY A 147 10.13 -2.39 -21.39
N CYS A 148 9.04 -2.02 -20.72
CA CYS A 148 8.28 -2.92 -19.84
C CYS A 148 7.19 -3.73 -20.55
N GLY A 149 7.26 -3.90 -21.87
CA GLY A 149 6.26 -4.66 -22.63
C GLY A 149 4.82 -4.13 -22.53
N GLY A 150 4.64 -2.85 -22.21
CA GLY A 150 3.33 -2.24 -21.98
C GLY A 150 2.73 -2.47 -20.60
N SER A 151 3.44 -3.16 -19.70
CA SER A 151 3.02 -3.32 -18.30
C SER A 151 3.05 -1.99 -17.54
N TYR A 152 2.15 -1.86 -16.57
CA TYR A 152 2.06 -0.70 -15.68
C TYR A 152 2.55 -1.09 -14.28
N TRP A 153 3.82 -0.82 -13.99
CA TRP A 153 4.39 -0.92 -12.65
C TRP A 153 4.15 0.36 -11.87
N GLY A 154 4.19 0.27 -10.54
CA GLY A 154 3.98 1.42 -9.65
C GLY A 154 4.91 2.57 -10.02
N ASN A 155 4.39 3.79 -10.05
CA ASN A 155 5.21 4.95 -10.38
C ASN A 155 5.88 5.48 -9.11
N ALA A 156 7.21 5.60 -9.22
CA ALA A 156 8.06 6.42 -8.37
C ALA A 156 7.82 7.90 -8.64
N LEU A 157 7.73 8.70 -7.57
CA LEU A 157 7.36 10.12 -7.65
C LEU A 157 8.37 11.04 -6.95
N ILE A 158 9.17 10.50 -6.04
CA ILE A 158 10.24 11.20 -5.34
C ILE A 158 11.58 10.88 -6.02
N SER A 159 12.60 11.71 -5.82
CA SER A 159 13.94 11.40 -6.30
C SER A 159 14.52 10.18 -5.57
N ARG A 160 15.17 9.28 -6.32
CA ARG A 160 15.79 8.01 -5.86
C ARG A 160 16.75 8.12 -4.68
N THR A 161 17.11 9.32 -4.22
CA THR A 161 18.05 9.52 -3.10
C THR A 161 17.48 10.41 -2.00
N ALA A 162 16.21 10.82 -2.10
CA ALA A 162 15.64 11.80 -1.18
C ALA A 162 15.23 11.19 0.16
N PHE A 163 14.95 9.89 0.21
CA PHE A 163 14.58 9.22 1.45
C PHE A 163 15.22 7.83 1.55
N THR A 164 16.01 7.63 2.61
CA THR A 164 16.64 6.35 2.96
C THR A 164 16.37 6.06 4.42
N ALA A 165 16.00 4.83 4.75
CA ALA A 165 16.00 4.39 6.15
C ALA A 165 17.38 3.84 6.50
N ALA A 166 17.95 4.30 7.61
CA ALA A 166 19.18 3.71 8.12
C ALA A 166 18.92 2.27 8.58
N ASP A 167 19.81 1.36 8.21
CA ASP A 167 19.74 -0.03 8.64
C ASP A 167 19.65 -0.15 10.17
N ASN A 168 18.86 -1.13 10.63
CA ASN A 168 18.64 -1.43 12.04
C ASN A 168 18.22 -0.20 12.88
N THR A 169 17.57 0.79 12.26
CA THR A 169 17.09 1.99 12.92
C THR A 169 15.60 2.17 12.68
N TRP A 170 14.87 2.60 13.71
CA TRP A 170 13.45 2.93 13.59
C TRP A 170 13.28 4.24 12.82
N ALA A 171 12.58 4.16 11.69
CA ALA A 171 12.14 5.31 10.92
C ALA A 171 10.67 5.62 11.23
N CYS A 172 10.34 6.90 11.42
CA CYS A 172 8.97 7.40 11.38
C CYS A 172 8.62 7.70 9.92
N VAL A 173 7.58 7.08 9.40
CA VAL A 173 7.13 7.29 8.02
C VAL A 173 5.73 7.87 8.07
N GLU A 174 5.53 8.95 7.32
CA GLU A 174 4.27 9.66 7.22
C GLU A 174 3.90 9.87 5.77
N VAL A 175 2.68 9.51 5.42
CA VAL A 175 2.13 9.75 4.08
C VAL A 175 0.78 10.41 4.20
N HIS A 176 0.64 11.53 3.51
CA HIS A 176 -0.63 12.17 3.27
C HIS A 176 -1.08 11.86 1.85
N ALA A 177 -2.28 11.30 1.70
CA ALA A 177 -2.90 11.12 0.41
C ALA A 177 -4.28 11.76 0.40
N ARG A 178 -4.58 12.47 -0.68
CA ARG A 178 -5.88 13.08 -0.93
C ARG A 178 -6.32 12.78 -2.35
N LEU A 179 -7.53 12.28 -2.51
CA LEU A 179 -8.10 12.05 -3.84
C LEU A 179 -8.44 13.38 -4.49
N ASN A 180 -8.28 13.42 -5.80
CA ASN A 180 -8.77 14.54 -6.59
C ASN A 180 -10.30 14.57 -6.50
N SER A 181 -10.88 15.77 -6.46
CA SER A 181 -12.32 15.96 -6.57
C SER A 181 -12.84 15.33 -7.86
N ALA A 182 -14.05 14.80 -7.84
CA ALA A 182 -14.77 14.51 -9.07
C ALA A 182 -14.98 15.82 -9.83
N SER A 183 -14.63 15.87 -11.12
CA SER A 183 -14.95 17.02 -11.96
C SER A 183 -16.48 17.19 -12.00
N PRO A 184 -17.03 18.41 -11.81
CA PRO A 184 -18.46 18.61 -11.93
C PRO A 184 -18.91 18.17 -13.32
N ILE A 185 -19.92 17.32 -13.37
CA ILE A 185 -20.60 16.98 -14.62
C ILE A 185 -21.22 18.30 -15.13
N PRO A 186 -20.93 18.76 -16.36
CA PRO A 186 -21.78 19.78 -16.97
C PRO A 186 -23.18 19.19 -17.04
N ARG A 187 -24.13 19.77 -16.29
CA ARG A 187 -25.55 19.39 -16.39
C ARG A 187 -25.93 19.64 -17.85
N GLY A 188 -26.02 18.59 -18.64
CA GLY A 188 -26.45 18.68 -20.03
C GLY A 188 -27.90 19.15 -20.05
N THR A 189 -28.11 20.41 -20.36
CA THR A 189 -29.40 20.88 -20.87
C THR A 189 -29.50 20.49 -22.33
N GLY A 190 -30.48 19.64 -22.68
CA GLY A 190 -31.04 19.59 -24.04
C GLY A 190 -30.39 18.61 -25.02
N THR A 191 -31.21 17.62 -25.39
CA THR A 191 -31.42 17.07 -26.74
C THR A 191 -30.25 16.95 -27.73
N GLY A 192 -29.90 15.70 -28.03
CA GLY A 192 -29.60 15.27 -29.40
C GLY A 192 -28.13 15.17 -29.80
N CYS A 193 -27.53 13.98 -29.61
CA CYS A 193 -26.81 13.21 -30.65
C CYS A 193 -26.18 11.99 -29.97
N ARG A 194 -26.53 10.77 -30.41
CA ARG A 194 -25.92 9.53 -29.91
C ARG A 194 -24.53 9.39 -30.52
N THR A 195 -23.50 9.78 -29.77
CA THR A 195 -22.16 9.20 -29.92
C THR A 195 -21.96 8.18 -28.81
N THR A 196 -21.65 6.95 -29.21
CA THR A 196 -21.33 5.79 -28.38
C THR A 196 -20.03 6.06 -27.62
N SER A 197 -20.10 6.87 -26.58
CA SER A 197 -19.06 6.99 -25.57
C SER A 197 -19.48 6.12 -24.40
N ALA A 198 -18.66 5.12 -24.05
CA ALA A 198 -18.85 4.30 -22.87
C ALA A 198 -18.84 5.19 -21.62
N ARG A 199 -20.01 5.71 -21.26
CA ARG A 199 -20.25 6.50 -20.05
C ARG A 199 -20.38 5.54 -18.88
N LEU A 200 -19.42 5.62 -17.97
CA LEU A 200 -19.49 4.99 -16.64
C LEU A 200 -20.77 5.39 -15.91
N ALA A 201 -21.47 4.39 -15.38
CA ALA A 201 -22.70 4.51 -14.61
C ALA A 201 -22.50 5.38 -13.34
N PRO A 202 -23.55 6.08 -12.86
CA PRO A 202 -23.48 7.03 -11.74
C PRO A 202 -22.91 6.43 -10.43
N THR A 203 -23.17 5.15 -10.18
CA THR A 203 -22.71 4.41 -8.98
C THR A 203 -21.20 4.17 -8.96
N ALA A 204 -20.55 4.06 -10.12
CA ALA A 204 -19.10 3.84 -10.21
C ALA A 204 -18.28 5.13 -10.01
N ARG A 205 -18.89 6.32 -10.18
CA ARG A 205 -18.22 7.62 -10.01
C ARG A 205 -18.25 8.14 -8.57
N SER A 206 -19.30 7.83 -7.79
CA SER A 206 -19.33 8.14 -6.35
C SER A 206 -18.50 7.18 -5.50
N ALA A 207 -18.20 5.98 -6.00
CA ALA A 207 -17.47 4.97 -5.24
C ALA A 207 -15.97 5.25 -5.10
N ILE A 208 -15.39 6.10 -5.97
CA ILE A 208 -13.97 6.50 -5.90
C ILE A 208 -13.78 7.91 -5.32
N THR A 209 -14.84 8.69 -5.09
CA THR A 209 -14.80 9.85 -4.17
C THR A 209 -14.83 9.39 -2.70
N ARG A 210 -14.21 8.24 -2.40
CA ARG A 210 -14.16 7.57 -1.09
C ARG A 210 -13.11 6.45 -1.21
N LEU A 211 -11.91 6.62 -0.63
CA LEU A 211 -10.97 5.50 -0.41
C LEU A 211 -11.64 4.49 0.51
N LEU A 212 -12.06 3.34 0.00
CA LEU A 212 -12.29 2.18 0.85
C LEU A 212 -10.95 1.59 1.25
N HIS A 213 -10.50 1.95 2.45
CA HIS A 213 -9.11 1.81 2.85
C HIS A 213 -8.64 0.35 2.95
N GLN A 214 -7.45 0.10 2.43
CA GLN A 214 -6.61 -1.06 2.68
C GLN A 214 -5.36 -0.59 3.44
N VAL A 215 -4.90 -1.30 4.46
CA VAL A 215 -3.51 -1.22 4.94
C VAL A 215 -2.90 -2.59 4.70
N ARG A 216 -1.85 -2.69 3.88
CA ARG A 216 -1.02 -3.90 3.76
C ARG A 216 0.40 -3.56 4.21
N GLN A 217 0.84 -4.08 5.36
CA GLN A 217 2.25 -4.06 5.74
C GLN A 217 2.92 -5.29 5.16
N THR A 218 3.99 -5.13 4.39
CA THR A 218 4.56 -6.22 3.60
C THR A 218 6.04 -6.35 3.88
N SER A 219 6.51 -7.60 3.95
CA SER A 219 7.88 -7.95 3.60
C SER A 219 7.76 -8.85 2.38
N SER A 220 8.29 -8.46 1.22
CA SER A 220 8.25 -9.31 0.04
C SER A 220 9.56 -9.28 -0.71
N PHE A 221 9.98 -10.43 -1.23
CA PHE A 221 11.10 -10.50 -2.17
C PHE A 221 10.50 -10.61 -3.58
N GLY A 222 10.52 -9.50 -4.32
CA GLY A 222 10.15 -9.48 -5.74
C GLY A 222 11.34 -9.84 -6.63
N PRO A 223 11.12 -10.36 -7.85
CA PRO A 223 12.20 -10.68 -8.77
C PRO A 223 12.97 -9.41 -9.16
N ARG A 224 14.30 -9.54 -9.25
CA ARG A 224 15.22 -8.46 -9.67
C ARG A 224 14.69 -7.72 -10.89
N GLN A 225 14.54 -6.42 -10.78
CA GLN A 225 14.64 -5.54 -11.95
C GLN A 225 16.09 -5.07 -12.02
N THR A 226 16.84 -5.65 -12.95
CA THR A 226 18.14 -5.16 -13.42
C THR A 226 17.95 -4.00 -14.38
#